data_AF-A0A7W9HDU9-F1
#
_entry.id   AF-A0A7W9HDU9-F1
#
_cell.length_a   1.000
_cell.length_b   1.000
_cell.length_c   1.000
_cell.angle_alpha   90.00
_cell.angle_beta   90.00
_cell.angle_gamma   90.00
#
_symmetry.space_group_name_H-M   'P 1'
#
loop_
_entity.id
_entity.type
_entity.pdbx_description
1 polymer ?
#
loop_
_entity_poly.entity_id
_entity_poly.type
_entity_poly.pdbx_seq_one_letter_code
_entity_poly.pdbx_strand_id
1 'polypeptide(L)' 'MKLCPACDADRPAAGAFIRWHRNPDRDPKALPKLFEEWETETMYAHGWSRAAQSRRLLARRPHPASRRVDKAEPLQLS' A
#
# COMPACT_ATOMS: atom_id res chain seq x y z
N MET A 1 -23.92 18.08 -5.96
CA MET A 1 -24.26 16.96 -5.06
C MET A 1 -23.04 16.65 -4.20
N LYS A 2 -23.05 16.98 -2.90
CA LYS A 2 -21.99 16.53 -1.97
C LYS A 2 -22.25 15.06 -1.65
N LEU A 3 -21.24 14.23 -1.81
CA LEU A 3 -21.31 12.82 -1.47
C LEU A 3 -21.14 12.68 0.05
N CYS A 4 -21.81 11.70 0.67
CA CYS A 4 -21.76 11.59 2.12
C CYS A 4 -20.37 11.13 2.59
N PRO A 5 -19.96 11.48 3.83
CA PRO A 5 -18.67 11.05 4.38
C PRO A 5 -18.53 9.53 4.42
N ALA A 6 -19.65 8.80 4.58
CA ALA A 6 -19.68 7.34 4.59
C ALA A 6 -19.37 6.70 3.22
N CYS A 7 -19.52 7.45 2.12
CA CYS A 7 -19.07 7.00 0.79
C CYS A 7 -17.58 7.29 0.55
N ASP A 8 -16.87 7.83 1.54
CA ASP A 8 -15.46 8.26 1.45
C ASP A 8 -15.16 9.16 0.24
N ALA A 9 -16.17 9.86 -0.25
CA ALA A 9 -16.11 10.57 -1.52
C ALA A 9 -15.36 11.91 -1.45
N ASP A 10 -14.97 12.32 -0.24
CA ASP A 10 -13.98 13.37 -0.03
C ASP A 10 -12.58 12.92 -0.48
N ARG A 11 -12.36 11.60 -0.59
CA ARG A 11 -11.11 11.06 -1.12
C ARG A 11 -11.09 11.14 -2.66
N PRO A 12 -9.98 11.59 -3.26
CA PRO A 12 -9.88 11.83 -4.69
C PRO A 12 -10.33 10.65 -5.59
N ALA A 13 -9.87 9.43 -5.33
CA ALA A 13 -10.15 8.27 -6.19
C ALA A 13 -11.60 7.78 -6.01
N ALA A 14 -12.09 7.72 -4.77
CA ALA A 14 -13.51 7.45 -4.49
C ALA A 14 -14.44 8.46 -5.19
N GLY A 15 -14.12 9.76 -5.10
CA GLY A 15 -14.85 10.81 -5.78
C GLY A 15 -14.82 10.67 -7.31
N ALA A 16 -13.67 10.29 -7.88
CA ALA A 16 -13.53 10.06 -9.32
C ALA A 16 -14.36 8.86 -9.80
N PHE A 17 -14.32 7.73 -9.07
CA PHE A 17 -15.11 6.55 -9.36
C PHE A 17 -16.62 6.83 -9.31
N ILE A 18 -17.09 7.55 -8.27
CA ILE A 18 -18.52 7.89 -8.14
C ILE A 18 -18.97 8.86 -9.24
N ARG A 19 -18.14 9.84 -9.63
CA ARG A 19 -18.43 10.73 -10.77
C ARG A 19 -18.54 9.94 -12.07
N TRP A 20 -17.62 9.01 -12.33
CA TRP A 20 -17.69 8.13 -13.49
C TRP A 20 -18.95 7.25 -13.47
N HIS A 21 -19.29 6.64 -12.33
CA HIS A 21 -20.48 5.78 -12.20
C HIS A 21 -21.78 6.54 -12.49
N ARG A 22 -21.85 7.81 -12.10
CA ARG A 22 -23.02 8.68 -12.33
C ARG A 22 -23.11 9.25 -13.75
N ASN A 23 -22.04 9.16 -14.53
CA ASN A 23 -22.04 9.66 -15.90
C ASN A 23 -22.80 8.65 -16.81
N PRO A 24 -23.89 9.06 -17.50
CA PRO A 24 -24.58 8.19 -18.45
C PRO A 24 -23.70 7.83 -19.66
N ASP A 25 -22.80 8.73 -20.06
CA ASP A 25 -21.89 8.58 -21.20
C ASP A 25 -20.50 8.07 -20.79
N ARG A 26 -20.44 7.36 -19.65
CA ARG A 26 -19.17 6.91 -19.08
C ARG A 26 -18.45 5.94 -20.02
N ASP A 27 -17.15 6.14 -20.18
CA ASP A 27 -16.30 5.20 -20.91
C ASP A 27 -16.06 3.94 -20.07
N PRO A 28 -16.54 2.75 -20.48
CA PRO A 28 -16.29 1.49 -19.75
C PRO A 28 -14.82 1.12 -19.71
N LYS A 29 -13.98 1.62 -20.63
CA LYS A 29 -12.53 1.34 -20.62
C LYS A 29 -11.80 2.04 -19.48
N ALA A 30 -12.40 3.07 -18.88
CA ALA A 30 -11.85 3.74 -17.70
C ALA A 30 -12.06 2.95 -16.41
N LEU A 31 -13.02 2.01 -16.38
CA LEU A 31 -13.40 1.28 -15.16
C LEU A 31 -12.23 0.55 -14.49
N PRO A 32 -11.38 -0.23 -15.21
CA PRO A 32 -10.30 -0.96 -14.56
C PRO A 32 -9.34 -0.04 -13.80
N LYS A 33 -8.99 1.10 -14.39
CA LYS A 33 -8.09 2.08 -13.78
C LYS A 33 -8.73 2.76 -12.57
N LEU A 34 -9.98 3.21 -12.69
CA LEU A 34 -10.71 3.85 -11.59
C LEU A 34 -10.90 2.91 -10.41
N PHE A 35 -11.13 1.62 -10.68
CA PHE A 35 -11.24 0.60 -9.66
C PHE A 35 -9.90 0.36 -8.96
N GLU A 36 -8.80 0.24 -9.70
CA GLU A 36 -7.46 0.08 -9.12
C GLU A 36 -7.05 1.28 -8.25
N GLU A 37 -7.35 2.51 -8.69
CA GLU A 37 -7.08 3.72 -7.93
C GLU A 37 -7.91 3.78 -6.64
N TRP A 38 -9.22 3.48 -6.72
CA TRP A 38 -10.10 3.44 -5.55
C TRP A 38 -9.70 2.35 -4.56
N GLU A 39 -9.38 1.14 -5.04
CA GLU A 39 -8.89 0.04 -4.21
C GLU A 39 -7.58 0.42 -3.51
N THR A 40 -6.64 1.01 -4.25
CA THR A 40 -5.35 1.45 -3.71
C THR A 40 -5.52 2.51 -2.63
N GLU A 41 -6.35 3.53 -2.88
CA GLU A 41 -6.67 4.59 -1.92
C GLU A 41 -7.33 4.03 -0.66
N THR A 42 -8.26 3.08 -0.82
CA THR A 42 -8.93 2.39 0.29
C THR A 42 -7.93 1.58 1.12
N MET A 43 -7.08 0.78 0.47
CA MET A 43 -6.03 0.00 1.14
C MET A 43 -5.11 0.91 1.95
N TYR A 44 -4.61 2.01 1.36
CA TYR A 44 -3.73 2.93 2.06
C TYR A 44 -4.38 3.59 3.28
N ALA A 45 -5.66 3.96 3.19
CA ALA A 45 -6.38 4.52 4.33
C ALA A 45 -6.50 3.55 5.51
N HIS A 46 -6.49 2.24 5.24
CA HIS A 46 -6.47 1.18 6.25
C HIS A 46 -5.04 0.73 6.64
N GLY A 47 -4.00 1.38 6.13
CA GLY A 47 -2.60 0.99 6.35
C GLY A 47 -2.20 -0.30 5.63
N TRP A 48 -3.00 -0.76 4.66
CA TRP A 48 -2.74 -1.94 3.86
C TRP A 48 -1.93 -1.58 2.61
N SER A 49 -1.17 -2.55 2.11
CA SER A 49 -0.42 -2.43 0.86
C SER A 49 -0.52 -3.74 0.07
N ARG A 50 -0.44 -3.66 -1.26
CA ARG A 50 -0.43 -4.87 -2.09
C ARG A 50 0.82 -5.70 -1.79
N ALA A 51 0.67 -7.03 -1.69
CA ALA A 51 1.75 -7.94 -1.29
C ALA A 51 3.05 -7.81 -2.12
N ALA A 52 2.96 -7.50 -3.41
CA ALA A 52 4.13 -7.25 -4.26
C ALA A 52 4.89 -5.97 -3.85
N GLN A 53 4.17 -4.91 -3.44
CA GLN A 53 4.76 -3.69 -2.90
C GLN A 53 5.36 -3.93 -1.51
N SER A 54 4.67 -4.72 -0.67
CA SER A 54 5.19 -5.11 0.65
C SER A 54 6.50 -5.89 0.52
N ARG A 55 6.63 -6.83 -0.42
CA ARG A 55 7.89 -7.54 -0.66
C ARG A 55 9.02 -6.61 -1.11
N ARG A 56 8.75 -5.62 -1.98
CA ARG A 56 9.77 -4.62 -2.38
C ARG A 56 10.20 -3.75 -1.20
N LEU A 57 9.27 -3.32 -0.34
CA LEU A 57 9.59 -2.54 0.86
C LEU A 57 10.36 -3.37 1.90
N LEU A 58 9.99 -4.64 2.08
CA LEU A 58 10.70 -5.58 2.96
C LEU A 58 12.09 -5.92 2.43
N ALA A 59 12.26 -6.06 1.11
CA ALA A 59 13.56 -6.28 0.47
C ALA A 59 14.49 -5.05 0.55
N ARG A 60 13.94 -3.84 0.76
CA ARG A 60 14.70 -2.59 0.94
C ARG A 60 15.05 -2.29 2.40
N ARG A 61 14.56 -3.08 3.36
CA ARG A 61 15.05 -2.97 4.74
C ARG A 61 16.46 -3.56 4.78
N PRO A 62 17.49 -2.81 5.21
CA PRO A 62 18.79 -3.42 5.46
C PRO A 62 18.58 -4.48 6.54
N HIS A 63 19.04 -5.69 6.23
CA HIS A 63 19.10 -6.79 7.19
C HIS A 63 19.89 -6.29 8.41
N PRO A 64 19.39 -6.40 9.66
CA PRO A 64 20.25 -6.19 10.80
C PRO A 64 21.34 -7.25 10.71
N ALA A 65 22.58 -6.79 10.52
CA ALA A 65 23.74 -7.64 10.42
C ALA A 65 23.72 -8.63 11.58
N SER A 66 23.61 -9.91 11.24
CA SER A 66 23.75 -11.01 12.19
C SER A 66 25.11 -10.85 12.85
N ARG A 67 25.13 -10.40 14.11
CA ARG A 67 26.35 -10.36 14.93
C ARG A 67 26.93 -11.77 14.89
N ARG A 68 28.04 -11.94 14.16
CA ARG A 68 28.93 -13.07 14.42
C ARG A 68 29.41 -12.89 15.86
N VAL A 69 29.03 -13.82 16.72
CA VAL A 69 29.72 -14.00 17.99
C VAL A 69 31.06 -14.62 17.61
N ASP A 70 32.10 -13.79 17.48
CA ASP A 70 33.47 -14.30 17.47
C ASP A 70 33.69 -15.02 18.81
N LYS A 71 33.91 -16.33 18.70
CA LYS A 71 34.14 -17.22 19.82
C LYS A 71 35.47 -16.83 20.46
N ALA A 72 35.41 -16.46 21.74
CA ALA A 72 36.55 -16.00 22.53
C ALA A 72 37.75 -16.96 22.46
N GLU A 73 38.92 -16.37 22.25
CA GLU A 73 40.23 -16.97 22.43
C GLU A 73 40.41 -17.45 23.89
N PRO A 74 40.84 -18.70 24.13
CA PRO A 74 41.10 -19.16 25.49
C PRO A 74 42.44 -18.60 25.98
N LEU A 75 42.38 -17.76 27.02
CA LEU A 75 43.54 -17.40 27.84
C LEU A 75 44.17 -18.69 28.40
N GLN A 76 45.38 -19.01 27.93
CA GLN A 76 46.28 -19.95 28.59
C GLN A 76 46.65 -19.38 29.96
N LEU A 77 46.34 -20.11 31.03
CA LEU A 77 46.89 -19.86 32.36
C LEU A 77 47.91 -20.96 32.65
N SER A 78 49.10 -20.52 33.05
CA SER A 78 50.33 -21.29 33.31
C SER A 78 50.20 -22.40 34.34
#